data_AF-A0A2S8SE57-F1
#
_entry.id   AF-A0A2S8SE57-F1
#
_cell.length_a   1.000
_cell.length_b   1.000
_cell.length_c   1.000
_cell.angle_alpha   90.00
_cell.angle_beta   90.00
_cell.angle_gamma   90.00
#
_symmetry.space_group_name_H-M   'P 1'
#
loop_
_entity.id
_entity.type
_entity.pdbx_description
1 polymer ?
#
loop_
_entity_poly.entity_id
_entity_poly.type
_entity_poly.pdbx_seq_one_letter_code
_entity_poly.pdbx_strand_id
1 'polypeptide(L)'
;MVGKFVLGFSLSMLALPALAQIKQVDFARFPEGTECGASGGGGKVKVRKKRNEIQVSIKGDTTGATFFCVLPDGRKAIAILPELPAGTVADLQTWADGTGQLIMSVKGNLVLQDVPKAIRWSK
;
A
#
# COMPACT_ATOMS: atom_id res chain seq x y z
N MET A 1 22.28 1.31 57.85
CA MET A 1 22.48 0.06 57.07
C MET A 1 21.13 -0.66 57.01
N VAL A 2 20.34 -0.40 55.96
CA VAL A 2 19.98 -1.29 54.82
C VAL A 2 18.50 -1.69 55.01
N GLY A 3 17.59 -1.66 54.05
CA GLY A 3 17.61 -1.32 52.63
C GLY A 3 16.17 -1.18 52.14
N LYS A 4 15.93 -0.25 51.22
CA LYS A 4 14.64 -0.03 50.55
C LYS A 4 14.57 -0.96 49.34
N PHE A 5 13.72 -1.98 49.37
CA PHE A 5 13.43 -2.84 48.22
C PHE A 5 12.53 -2.07 47.25
N VAL A 6 13.11 -1.64 46.12
CA VAL A 6 12.35 -1.11 44.99
C VAL A 6 12.00 -2.30 44.10
N LEU A 7 10.73 -2.71 44.14
CA LEU A 7 10.16 -3.67 43.19
C LEU A 7 10.03 -2.98 41.83
N GLY A 8 10.99 -3.22 40.95
CA GLY A 8 10.90 -2.84 39.54
C GLY A 8 9.82 -3.67 38.84
N PHE A 9 8.65 -3.08 38.63
CA PHE A 9 7.63 -3.60 37.72
C PHE A 9 8.18 -3.49 36.30
N SER A 10 8.81 -4.56 35.81
CA SER A 10 9.21 -4.66 34.42
C SER A 10 7.94 -4.89 33.60
N LEU A 11 7.34 -3.79 33.14
CA LEU A 11 6.24 -3.81 32.17
C LEU A 11 6.81 -4.39 30.87
N SER A 12 6.67 -5.70 30.69
CA SER A 12 6.93 -6.35 29.41
C SER A 12 5.87 -5.85 28.43
N MET A 13 6.18 -4.78 27.69
CA MET A 13 5.41 -4.35 26.53
C MET A 13 5.39 -5.52 25.54
N LEU A 14 4.27 -6.23 25.48
CA LEU A 14 3.95 -7.09 24.36
C LEU A 14 3.94 -6.20 23.11
N ALA A 15 5.03 -6.24 22.35
CA ALA A 15 5.06 -5.65 21.02
C ALA A 15 3.95 -6.33 20.22
N LEU A 16 2.85 -5.62 19.94
CA LEU A 16 1.84 -6.12 19.04
C LEU A 16 2.54 -6.47 17.72
N PRO A 17 2.22 -7.60 17.08
CA PRO A 17 2.72 -7.89 15.76
C PRO A 17 2.31 -6.70 14.89
N ALA A 18 3.31 -5.98 14.36
CA ALA A 18 3.05 -4.88 13.46
C ALA A 18 2.24 -5.45 12.29
N LEU A 19 1.02 -4.96 12.10
CA LEU A 19 0.24 -5.34 10.91
C LEU A 19 1.04 -4.94 9.68
N ALA A 20 0.96 -5.77 8.64
CA ALA A 20 1.57 -5.40 7.37
C ALA A 20 0.84 -4.17 6.81
N GLN A 21 1.59 -3.19 6.32
CA GLN A 21 1.03 -1.92 5.86
C GLN A 21 1.51 -1.66 4.44
N ILE A 22 0.57 -1.55 3.51
CA ILE A 22 0.85 -0.91 2.22
C ILE A 22 0.73 0.59 2.48
N LYS A 23 1.80 1.35 2.26
CA LYS A 23 1.80 2.80 2.51
C LYS A 23 1.44 3.59 1.27
N GLN A 24 1.72 3.03 0.11
CA GLN A 24 1.47 3.66 -1.17
C GLN A 24 1.00 2.63 -2.19
N VAL A 25 -0.05 2.97 -2.93
CA VAL A 25 -0.39 2.30 -4.18
C VAL A 25 -0.26 3.34 -5.27
N ASP A 26 0.56 3.06 -6.27
CA ASP A 26 0.81 3.87 -7.45
C ASP A 26 0.23 3.20 -8.70
N PHE A 27 -0.59 3.94 -9.41
CA PHE A 27 -0.95 3.62 -10.79
C PHE A 27 -0.07 4.49 -11.69
N ALA A 28 0.78 3.88 -12.51
CA ALA A 28 1.75 4.53 -13.39
C ALA A 28 1.47 4.19 -14.86
N ARG A 29 1.81 5.10 -15.78
CA ARG A 29 1.56 4.97 -17.23
C ARG A 29 0.10 4.76 -17.63
N PHE A 30 -0.84 5.28 -16.86
CA PHE A 30 -2.26 5.30 -17.24
C PHE A 30 -2.55 6.46 -18.21
N PRO A 31 -3.47 6.28 -19.17
CA PRO A 31 -3.78 7.30 -20.16
C PRO A 31 -4.32 8.58 -19.51
N GLU A 32 -4.07 9.72 -20.16
CA GLU A 32 -4.64 11.01 -19.71
C GLU A 32 -6.17 10.91 -19.61
N GLY A 33 -6.74 11.56 -18.58
CA GLY A 33 -8.17 11.47 -18.29
C GLY A 33 -8.56 10.31 -17.37
N THR A 34 -7.61 9.47 -16.96
CA THR A 34 -7.88 8.44 -15.93
C THR A 34 -8.20 9.08 -14.58
N GLU A 35 -9.28 8.62 -13.94
CA GLU A 35 -9.71 9.05 -12.62
C GLU A 35 -9.53 7.93 -11.60
N CYS A 36 -8.84 8.19 -10.49
CA CYS A 36 -8.53 7.15 -9.50
C CYS A 36 -9.07 7.49 -8.12
N GLY A 37 -9.41 6.44 -7.37
CA GLY A 37 -10.02 6.54 -6.06
C GLY A 37 -9.74 5.32 -5.17
N ALA A 38 -10.24 5.41 -3.95
CA ALA A 38 -10.22 4.34 -2.96
C ALA A 38 -11.60 4.19 -2.34
N SER A 39 -11.96 2.98 -1.94
CA SER A 39 -13.18 2.69 -1.20
C SER A 39 -12.90 1.70 -0.06
N GLY A 40 -13.66 1.75 1.03
CA GLY A 40 -13.62 0.73 2.09
C GLY A 40 -12.55 0.85 3.18
N GLY A 41 -11.65 1.85 3.14
CA GLY A 41 -10.61 2.04 4.16
C GLY A 41 -10.38 3.50 4.58
N GLY A 42 -9.54 3.71 5.60
CA GLY A 42 -9.19 5.02 6.19
C GLY A 42 -8.09 5.79 5.46
N GLY A 43 -7.94 5.60 4.14
CA GLY A 43 -6.84 6.13 3.34
C GLY A 43 -7.18 7.45 2.62
N LYS A 44 -6.24 8.41 2.64
CA LYS A 44 -6.39 9.62 1.84
C LYS A 44 -5.82 9.37 0.44
N VAL A 45 -6.69 9.41 -0.57
CA VAL A 45 -6.27 9.36 -1.97
C VAL A 45 -5.62 10.69 -2.32
N LYS A 46 -4.32 10.66 -2.65
CA LYS A 46 -3.63 11.84 -3.17
C LYS A 46 -3.27 11.60 -4.63
N VAL A 47 -4.15 12.02 -5.53
CA VAL A 47 -3.89 11.98 -6.96
C VAL A 47 -2.83 13.04 -7.31
N ARG A 48 -1.69 12.62 -7.86
CA ARG A 48 -0.70 13.53 -8.46
C ARG A 48 -0.65 13.28 -9.96
N LYS A 49 -1.10 14.26 -10.73
CA LYS A 49 -0.93 14.24 -12.19
C LYS A 49 0.47 14.77 -12.50
N LYS A 50 1.33 13.96 -13.14
CA LYS A 50 2.54 14.45 -13.82
C LYS A 50 2.24 14.58 -15.32
N ARG A 51 3.02 15.42 -16.02
CA ARG A 51 2.83 15.67 -17.46
C ARG A 51 3.08 14.36 -18.23
N ASN A 52 2.09 13.88 -18.97
CA ASN A 52 2.04 12.60 -19.71
C ASN A 52 2.02 11.30 -18.88
N GLU A 53 1.92 11.37 -17.56
CA GLU A 53 1.81 10.18 -16.72
C GLU A 53 1.04 10.48 -15.44
N ILE A 54 -0.05 9.78 -15.21
CA ILE A 54 -0.76 9.86 -13.93
C ILE A 54 0.02 8.97 -12.95
N GLN A 55 0.43 9.55 -11.82
CA GLN A 55 1.01 8.81 -10.69
C GLN A 55 0.09 9.02 -9.49
N VAL A 56 -0.86 8.10 -9.32
CA VAL A 56 -1.81 8.20 -8.20
C VAL A 56 -1.21 7.51 -7.01
N SER A 57 -0.68 8.27 -6.05
CA SER A 57 -0.16 7.73 -4.79
C SER A 57 -1.25 7.74 -3.73
N ILE A 58 -1.71 6.56 -3.33
CA ILE A 58 -2.72 6.44 -2.28
C ILE A 58 -2.04 6.18 -0.95
N LYS A 59 -2.07 7.19 -0.05
CA LYS A 59 -1.37 7.13 1.24
C LYS A 59 -2.34 6.98 2.41
N GLY A 60 -2.16 5.95 3.22
CA GLY A 60 -2.89 5.76 4.47
C GLY A 60 -2.96 4.30 4.90
N ASP A 61 -3.84 4.00 5.85
CA ASP A 61 -4.17 2.62 6.18
C ASP A 61 -4.95 2.01 5.01
N THR A 62 -4.27 1.15 4.26
CA THR A 62 -4.82 0.45 3.10
C THR A 62 -5.55 -0.83 3.50
N THR A 63 -5.60 -1.17 4.79
CA THR A 63 -6.26 -2.40 5.26
C THR A 63 -7.75 -2.35 4.91
N GLY A 64 -8.20 -3.30 4.09
CA GLY A 64 -9.58 -3.34 3.59
C GLY A 64 -9.93 -2.30 2.53
N ALA A 65 -8.97 -1.47 2.10
CA ALA A 65 -9.19 -0.51 1.03
C ALA A 65 -9.10 -1.18 -0.35
N THR A 66 -10.07 -0.85 -1.21
CA THR A 66 -10.03 -1.18 -2.64
C THR A 66 -9.60 0.06 -3.41
N PHE A 67 -8.50 -0.04 -4.15
CA PHE A 67 -7.98 1.02 -4.99
C PHE A 67 -8.34 0.79 -6.45
N PHE A 68 -8.76 1.83 -7.14
CA PHE A 68 -9.19 1.72 -8.52
C PHE A 68 -8.90 2.96 -9.35
N CYS A 69 -8.83 2.77 -10.65
CA CYS A 69 -8.74 3.81 -11.67
C CYS A 69 -9.75 3.53 -12.79
N VAL A 70 -10.49 4.53 -13.21
CA VAL A 70 -11.41 4.50 -14.35
C VAL A 70 -10.72 5.19 -15.52
N LEU A 71 -10.50 4.45 -16.60
CA LEU A 71 -9.90 4.93 -17.84
C LEU A 71 -10.93 5.74 -18.64
N PRO A 72 -10.48 6.61 -19.56
CA PRO A 72 -11.37 7.39 -20.44
C PRO A 72 -12.30 6.55 -21.31
N ASP A 73 -11.92 5.30 -21.60
CA ASP A 73 -12.74 4.35 -22.36
C ASP A 73 -13.81 3.64 -21.49
N GLY A 74 -13.90 4.01 -20.22
CA GLY A 74 -14.83 3.46 -19.23
C GLY A 74 -14.33 2.20 -18.51
N ARG A 75 -13.19 1.61 -18.92
CA ARG A 75 -12.65 0.44 -18.21
C ARG A 75 -12.16 0.83 -16.82
N LYS A 76 -12.41 -0.02 -15.84
CA LYS A 76 -11.95 0.14 -14.46
C LYS A 76 -10.83 -0.83 -14.15
N ALA A 77 -9.65 -0.30 -13.85
CA ALA A 77 -8.54 -1.03 -13.25
C ALA A 77 -8.71 -1.04 -11.73
N ILE A 78 -8.68 -2.22 -11.11
CA ILE A 78 -8.74 -2.38 -9.65
C ILE A 78 -7.41 -3.00 -9.20
N ALA A 79 -6.67 -2.33 -8.33
CA ALA A 79 -5.42 -2.88 -7.82
C ALA A 79 -5.69 -4.09 -6.93
N ILE A 80 -4.90 -5.13 -7.13
CA ILE A 80 -4.90 -6.33 -6.31
C ILE A 80 -3.79 -6.18 -5.28
N LEU A 81 -4.17 -6.02 -4.02
CA LEU A 81 -3.22 -5.96 -2.92
C LEU A 81 -2.89 -7.39 -2.47
N PRO A 82 -1.62 -7.80 -2.53
CA PRO A 82 -1.21 -9.09 -2.02
C PRO A 82 -1.18 -9.07 -0.49
N GLU A 83 -1.38 -10.24 0.12
CA GLU A 83 -1.12 -10.40 1.54
C GLU A 83 0.38 -10.22 1.80
N LEU A 84 0.69 -9.40 2.79
CA LEU A 84 2.06 -9.08 3.17
C LEU A 84 2.40 -9.70 4.52
N PRO A 85 3.67 -10.10 4.73
CA PRO A 85 4.11 -10.55 6.03
C PRO A 85 3.92 -9.48 7.09
N ALA A 86 3.55 -9.86 8.32
CA ALA A 86 3.49 -8.94 9.44
C ALA A 86 4.81 -8.16 9.60
N GLY A 87 4.70 -6.87 9.89
CA GLY A 87 5.82 -5.95 10.02
C GLY A 87 6.44 -5.50 8.70
N THR A 88 5.81 -5.83 7.57
CA THR A 88 6.23 -5.35 6.25
C THR A 88 5.60 -4.00 5.96
N VAL A 89 6.43 -3.05 5.51
CA VAL A 89 5.97 -1.82 4.87
C VAL A 89 6.16 -1.97 3.38
N ALA A 90 5.12 -1.79 2.58
CA ALA A 90 5.23 -1.93 1.13
C ALA A 90 4.63 -0.76 0.37
N ASP A 91 5.17 -0.55 -0.83
CA ASP A 91 4.58 0.28 -1.87
C ASP A 91 4.28 -0.61 -3.08
N LEU A 92 3.07 -0.49 -3.64
CA LEU A 92 2.67 -1.22 -4.83
C LEU A 92 2.65 -0.28 -6.03
N GLN A 93 3.49 -0.52 -7.03
CA GLN A 93 3.41 0.16 -8.32
C GLN A 93 2.70 -0.74 -9.32
N THR A 94 1.75 -0.20 -10.07
CA THR A 94 0.98 -0.93 -11.09
C THR A 94 1.00 -0.18 -12.42
N TRP A 95 0.92 -0.91 -13.52
CA TRP A 95 0.98 -0.37 -14.87
C TRP A 95 -0.26 -0.73 -15.68
N ALA A 96 -0.56 0.07 -16.70
CA ALA A 96 -1.73 -0.13 -17.56
C ALA A 96 -1.72 -1.45 -18.38
N ASP A 97 -0.60 -2.18 -18.41
CA ASP A 97 -0.52 -3.53 -18.99
C ASP A 97 -1.04 -4.64 -18.05
N GLY A 98 -1.40 -4.29 -16.81
CA GLY A 98 -1.92 -5.21 -15.79
C GLY A 98 -0.84 -5.75 -14.84
N THR A 99 0.43 -5.47 -15.12
CA THR A 99 1.55 -5.87 -14.27
C THR A 99 1.78 -4.85 -13.16
N GLY A 100 2.61 -5.22 -12.19
CA GLY A 100 3.01 -4.35 -11.09
C GLY A 100 4.27 -4.84 -10.42
N GLN A 101 4.75 -4.06 -9.47
CA GLN A 101 5.89 -4.38 -8.63
C GLN A 101 5.59 -3.93 -7.20
N LEU A 102 5.83 -4.83 -6.25
CA LEU A 102 5.87 -4.54 -4.84
C LEU A 102 7.29 -4.15 -4.44
N ILE A 103 7.39 -3.03 -3.74
CA ILE A 103 8.61 -2.57 -3.10
C ILE A 103 8.36 -2.70 -1.61
N MET A 104 8.94 -3.72 -0.98
CA MET A 104 8.71 -4.06 0.41
C MET A 104 9.95 -3.79 1.26
N SER A 105 9.76 -3.32 2.48
CA SER A 105 10.77 -3.27 3.52
C SER A 105 10.41 -4.31 4.58
N VAL A 106 11.17 -5.41 4.61
CA VAL A 106 10.97 -6.54 5.53
C VAL A 106 12.19 -6.61 6.46
N LYS A 107 12.00 -6.31 7.75
CA LYS A 107 13.09 -6.30 8.76
C LYS A 107 14.28 -5.43 8.35
N GLY A 108 14.03 -4.31 7.67
CA GLY A 108 15.08 -3.39 7.19
C GLY A 108 15.69 -3.76 5.85
N ASN A 109 15.32 -4.90 5.25
CA ASN A 109 15.75 -5.28 3.90
C ASN A 109 14.72 -4.84 2.86
N LEU A 110 15.20 -4.23 1.78
CA LEU A 110 14.37 -3.92 0.63
C LEU A 110 14.23 -5.16 -0.26
N VAL A 111 12.99 -5.54 -0.54
CA VAL A 111 12.62 -6.65 -1.41
C VAL A 111 11.76 -6.11 -2.52
N LEU A 112 12.16 -6.38 -3.76
CA LEU A 112 11.40 -6.09 -4.96
C LEU A 112 10.75 -7.38 -5.43
N GLN A 113 9.45 -7.35 -5.66
CA GLN A 113 8.71 -8.51 -6.14
C GLN A 113 7.80 -8.11 -7.29
N ASP A 114 7.98 -8.76 -8.44
CA ASP A 114 7.10 -8.55 -9.57
C ASP A 114 5.74 -9.21 -9.34
N VAL A 115 4.69 -8.49 -9.72
CA VAL A 115 3.30 -8.90 -9.59
C VAL A 115 2.71 -8.96 -11.00
N PRO A 116 2.69 -10.15 -11.64
CA PRO A 116 2.24 -10.28 -13.03
C PRO A 116 0.74 -9.99 -13.21
N LYS A 117 -0.04 -10.01 -12.13
CA LYS A 117 -1.46 -9.70 -12.11
C LYS A 117 -1.75 -8.70 -10.98
N ALA A 118 -1.26 -7.48 -11.15
CA ALA A 118 -1.45 -6.42 -10.15
C ALA A 118 -2.79 -5.70 -10.30
N ILE A 119 -3.47 -5.86 -11.45
CA ILE A 119 -4.75 -5.23 -11.74
C ILE A 119 -5.79 -6.27 -12.15
N ARG A 120 -7.00 -6.12 -11.60
CA ARG A 120 -8.23 -6.73 -12.12
C ARG A 120 -8.95 -5.70 -12.98
N TRP A 121 -9.21 -6.04 -14.24
CA TRP A 121 -10.01 -5.23 -15.14
C TRP A 121 -11.50 -5.50 -14.96
N SER A 122 -12.30 -4.44 -14.93
CA SER A 122 -13.77 -4.46 -14.99
C SER A 122 -14.24 -3.52 -16.08
N LYS A 123 -15.37 -3.83 -16.71
CA LYS A 123 -16.13 -2.91 -17.55
C LYS A 123 -17.27 -2.31 -16.74
#